data_AF-A0A2V6R5Y7-F1
#
_entry.id   AF-A0A2V6R5Y7-F1
#
_cell.length_a   1.000
_cell.length_b   1.000
_cell.length_c   1.000
_cell.angle_alpha   90.00
_cell.angle_beta   90.00
_cell.angle_gamma   90.00
#
_symmetry.space_group_name_H-M   'P 1'
#
loop_
_entity.id
_entity.type
_entity.pdbx_description
1 polymer ?
#
loop_
_entity_poly.entity_id
_entity_poly.type
_entity_poly.pdbx_seq_one_letter_code
_entity_poly.pdbx_strand_id
1 'polypeptide(L)'
;MQYAPFEPEGERSPSHSRRRPDGVPSRVMERALFLDFGGTLVLARDGRTVVDGDGNPLLMPHVPEVLARMRPRFDTCFIVSNQARIGRGEIAEAEVRRRFAWLNERLGRPFTDWRLCPHQEEDACFCRKPKPGMFLDLAAGYGIDLAGSTHVGDAEKDRVAAAAAGVGTFVPAREFFGW
;
A
#
# COMPACT_ATOMS: atom_id res chain seq x y z
N MET A 1 -39.60 15.43 2.22
CA MET A 1 -38.51 15.98 3.04
C MET A 1 -37.48 16.57 2.10
N GLN A 2 -37.52 17.90 1.95
CA GLN A 2 -36.59 18.68 1.15
C GLN A 2 -35.30 18.88 1.96
N TYR A 3 -34.15 18.55 1.37
CA TYR A 3 -32.85 19.02 1.84
C TYR A 3 -32.39 20.12 0.90
N ALA A 4 -32.18 21.32 1.46
CA ALA A 4 -31.53 22.44 0.79
C ALA A 4 -30.00 22.39 1.06
N PRO A 5 -29.18 22.94 0.16
CA PRO A 5 -27.72 22.77 0.15
C PRO A 5 -26.99 23.67 1.15
N PHE A 6 -25.82 23.20 1.60
CA PHE A 6 -24.85 23.95 2.39
C PHE A 6 -23.77 24.50 1.45
N GLU A 7 -23.62 25.82 1.40
CA GLU A 7 -22.51 26.53 0.73
C GLU A 7 -21.64 27.24 1.80
N PRO A 8 -20.34 27.46 1.52
CA PRO A 8 -19.29 27.57 2.53
C PRO A 8 -18.78 29.00 2.73
N GLU A 9 -18.20 29.30 3.91
CA GLU A 9 -17.30 30.44 4.06
C GLU A 9 -16.15 30.13 5.01
N GLY A 10 -14.94 30.62 4.68
CA GLY A 10 -13.90 30.85 5.66
C GLY A 10 -12.47 30.58 5.20
N GLU A 11 -11.93 31.47 4.35
CA GLU A 11 -10.50 31.63 4.04
C GLU A 11 -9.54 31.36 5.21
N ARG A 12 -8.48 30.58 4.96
CA ARG A 12 -7.14 30.83 5.51
C ARG A 12 -6.07 30.52 4.46
N SER A 13 -5.37 31.56 4.03
CA SER A 13 -4.07 31.53 3.34
C SER A 13 -3.07 32.40 4.14
N PRO A 14 -1.74 32.32 3.95
CA PRO A 14 -1.01 31.68 2.85
C PRO A 14 0.22 30.83 3.27
N SER A 15 0.48 29.69 2.63
CA SER A 15 1.81 29.06 2.63
C SER A 15 2.37 28.93 1.21
N HIS A 16 2.99 30.04 0.77
CA HIS A 16 4.21 30.09 -0.04
C HIS A 16 4.30 29.12 -1.24
N SER A 17 3.54 29.42 -2.30
CA SER A 17 3.76 28.81 -3.62
C SER A 17 5.07 29.31 -4.23
N ARG A 18 6.03 28.42 -4.49
CA ARG A 18 7.12 28.71 -5.44
C ARG A 18 6.53 28.60 -6.86
N ARG A 19 6.28 29.74 -7.51
CA ARG A 19 5.74 29.78 -8.88
C ARG A 19 6.87 29.50 -9.88
N ARG A 20 6.64 28.58 -10.82
CA ARG A 20 7.38 28.51 -12.09
C ARG A 20 6.77 29.51 -13.09
N PRO A 21 7.50 29.92 -14.15
CA PRO A 21 7.07 31.00 -15.04
C PRO A 21 5.82 30.73 -15.90
N ASP A 22 5.34 29.48 -16.00
CA ASP A 22 4.44 29.07 -17.09
C ASP A 22 2.97 28.80 -16.68
N GLY A 23 2.54 29.21 -15.49
CA GLY A 23 1.10 29.28 -15.15
C GLY A 23 0.32 27.96 -15.04
N VAL A 24 0.95 26.80 -15.28
CA VAL A 24 0.34 25.48 -15.03
C VAL A 24 0.54 25.12 -13.55
N PRO A 25 -0.51 24.81 -12.77
CA PRO A 25 -0.32 24.28 -11.42
C PRO A 25 0.43 22.96 -11.52
N SER A 26 1.67 22.90 -10.99
CA SER A 26 2.35 21.62 -10.85
C SER A 26 1.51 20.79 -9.88
N ARG A 27 0.90 19.71 -10.36
CA ARG A 27 0.27 18.73 -9.48
C ARG A 27 1.34 18.31 -8.47
N VAL A 28 1.14 18.63 -7.20
CA VAL A 28 2.01 18.13 -6.14
C VAL A 28 1.84 16.62 -6.17
N MET A 29 2.86 15.91 -6.61
CA MET A 29 2.83 14.45 -6.66
C MET A 29 2.96 13.93 -5.22
N GLU A 30 2.07 13.01 -4.85
CA GLU A 30 1.95 12.51 -3.48
C GLU A 30 3.00 11.43 -3.21
N ARG A 31 3.63 11.45 -2.03
CA ARG A 31 4.55 10.37 -1.63
C ARG A 31 3.79 9.26 -0.96
N ALA A 32 4.12 8.03 -1.30
CA ALA A 32 3.44 6.84 -0.80
C ALA A 32 4.34 5.93 0.04
N LEU A 33 3.71 5.26 1.00
CA LEU A 33 4.25 4.09 1.67
C LEU A 33 3.57 2.83 1.10
N PHE A 34 4.30 2.07 0.28
CA PHE A 34 3.88 0.77 -0.21
C PHE A 34 4.31 -0.32 0.78
N LEU A 35 3.42 -1.24 1.09
CA LEU A 35 3.65 -2.32 2.05
C LEU A 35 3.30 -3.66 1.40
N ASP A 36 4.18 -4.64 1.48
CA ASP A 36 3.78 -6.03 1.29
C ASP A 36 2.87 -6.49 2.45
N PHE A 37 2.16 -7.60 2.27
CA PHE A 37 1.22 -8.14 3.25
C PHE A 37 1.81 -9.31 4.06
N GLY A 38 2.04 -10.46 3.44
CA GLY A 38 2.40 -11.69 4.15
C GLY A 38 3.91 -11.81 4.36
N GLY A 39 4.35 -11.90 5.61
CA GLY A 39 5.76 -11.81 6.00
C GLY A 39 6.18 -10.37 6.38
N THR A 40 5.32 -9.39 6.07
CA THR A 40 5.57 -7.96 6.32
C THR A 40 4.59 -7.38 7.35
N LEU A 41 3.29 -7.36 7.05
CA LEU A 41 2.25 -6.88 7.97
C LEU A 41 1.69 -8.00 8.84
N VAL A 42 1.58 -9.20 8.28
CA VAL A 42 1.01 -10.37 8.94
C VAL A 42 1.95 -11.54 8.84
N LEU A 43 1.90 -12.43 9.83
CA LEU A 43 2.68 -13.65 9.83
C LEU A 43 2.29 -14.51 8.62
N ALA A 44 3.29 -14.93 7.85
CA ALA A 44 3.13 -15.86 6.76
C ALA A 44 4.07 -17.06 6.94
N ARG A 45 3.57 -18.25 6.60
CA ARG A 45 4.32 -19.51 6.60
C ARG A 45 3.98 -20.28 5.34
N ASP A 46 4.99 -20.75 4.62
CA ASP A 46 4.84 -21.55 3.40
C ASP A 46 3.87 -20.92 2.37
N GLY A 47 3.99 -19.61 2.19
CA GLY A 47 3.16 -18.83 1.26
C GLY A 47 1.70 -18.63 1.71
N ARG A 48 1.39 -18.86 2.99
CA ARG A 48 0.05 -18.70 3.57
C ARG A 48 0.07 -17.73 4.75
N THR A 49 -0.89 -16.81 4.78
CA THR A 49 -1.17 -16.02 5.98
C THR A 49 -1.60 -16.94 7.12
N VAL A 50 -0.93 -16.82 8.26
CA VAL A 50 -1.32 -17.49 9.50
C VAL A 50 -2.48 -16.72 10.12
N VAL A 51 -3.51 -17.46 10.55
CA VAL A 51 -4.74 -16.89 11.08
C VAL A 51 -5.09 -17.48 12.45
N ASP A 52 -5.88 -16.75 13.24
CA ASP A 52 -6.50 -17.24 14.48
C ASP A 52 -7.71 -18.16 14.20
N GLY A 53 -8.42 -18.57 15.26
CA GLY A 53 -9.59 -19.43 15.17
C GLY A 53 -10.78 -18.82 14.42
N ASP A 54 -10.84 -17.49 14.31
CA ASP A 54 -11.87 -16.75 13.58
C ASP A 54 -11.44 -16.42 12.15
N GLY A 55 -10.26 -16.88 11.73
CA GLY A 55 -9.70 -16.63 10.40
C GLY A 55 -9.05 -15.24 10.26
N ASN A 56 -8.81 -14.51 11.35
CA ASN A 56 -8.15 -13.22 11.31
C ASN A 56 -6.63 -13.37 11.23
N PRO A 57 -5.92 -12.53 10.45
CA PRO A 57 -4.47 -12.61 10.37
C PRO A 57 -3.78 -12.35 11.71
N LEU A 58 -2.73 -13.11 12.00
CA LEU A 58 -1.81 -12.77 13.08
C LEU A 58 -0.86 -11.66 12.59
N LEU A 59 -0.80 -10.54 13.30
CA LEU A 59 0.09 -9.43 12.95
C LEU A 59 1.56 -9.80 13.19
N MET A 60 2.46 -9.26 12.37
CA MET A 60 3.88 -9.26 12.69
C MET A 60 4.14 -8.36 13.92
N PRO A 61 5.20 -8.63 14.69
CA PRO A 61 5.57 -7.78 15.82
C PRO A 61 5.74 -6.32 15.38
N HIS A 62 5.34 -5.43 16.27
CA HIS A 62 5.48 -3.99 16.17
C HIS A 62 4.75 -3.27 15.01
N VAL A 63 3.97 -3.97 14.20
CA VAL A 63 3.28 -3.37 13.04
C VAL A 63 2.35 -2.21 13.45
N PRO A 64 1.46 -2.33 14.45
CA PRO A 64 0.57 -1.23 14.83
C PRO A 64 1.30 0.05 15.25
N GLU A 65 2.26 -0.03 16.16
CA GLU A 65 2.96 1.12 16.72
C GLU A 65 3.91 1.77 15.71
N VAL A 66 4.58 0.98 14.87
CA VAL A 66 5.47 1.52 13.84
C VAL A 66 4.65 2.19 12.76
N LEU A 67 3.54 1.61 12.30
CA LEU A 67 2.68 2.25 11.31
C LEU A 67 2.02 3.52 11.85
N ALA A 68 1.60 3.54 13.12
CA ALA A 68 1.07 4.75 13.75
C ALA A 68 2.09 5.91 13.71
N ARG A 69 3.38 5.61 13.88
CA ARG A 69 4.47 6.59 13.83
C ARG A 69 4.91 6.97 12.40
N MET A 70 4.90 6.00 11.48
CA MET A 70 5.52 6.18 10.16
C MET A 70 4.53 6.68 9.10
N ARG A 71 3.27 6.23 9.12
CA ARG A 71 2.26 6.63 8.13
C ARG A 71 2.07 8.15 7.99
N PRO A 72 2.08 8.96 9.07
CA PRO A 72 1.93 10.42 8.95
C PRO A 72 3.04 11.13 8.15
N ARG A 73 4.12 10.42 7.79
CA ARG A 73 5.21 10.96 6.96
C ARG A 73 4.96 10.85 5.46
N PHE A 74 3.88 10.19 5.07
CA PHE A 74 3.48 9.93 3.69
C PHE A 74 2.06 10.44 3.47
N ASP A 75 1.74 10.80 2.22
CA ASP A 75 0.43 11.30 1.83
C ASP A 75 -0.56 10.13 1.69
N THR A 76 -0.06 8.99 1.18
CA THR A 76 -0.84 7.76 0.96
C THR A 76 -0.11 6.51 1.46
N CYS A 77 -0.89 5.46 1.72
CA CYS A 77 -0.36 4.19 2.18
C CYS A 77 -1.10 3.03 1.51
N PHE A 78 -0.37 2.16 0.81
CA PHE A 78 -0.94 1.11 -0.03
C PHE A 78 -0.48 -0.28 0.37
N ILE A 79 -1.28 -1.30 0.06
CA ILE A 79 -0.85 -2.70 0.07
C ILE A 79 -0.56 -3.17 -1.36
N VAL A 80 0.57 -3.83 -1.57
CA VAL A 80 0.93 -4.50 -2.84
C VAL A 80 1.34 -5.94 -2.57
N SER A 81 0.55 -6.93 -2.99
CA SER A 81 0.77 -8.31 -2.57
C SER A 81 0.52 -9.35 -3.68
N ASN A 82 1.42 -10.33 -3.78
CA ASN A 82 1.19 -11.52 -4.61
C ASN A 82 0.25 -12.47 -3.85
N GLN A 83 -0.94 -12.70 -4.37
CA GLN A 83 -2.00 -13.53 -3.80
C GLN A 83 -2.35 -14.71 -4.72
N ALA A 84 -1.33 -15.47 -5.13
CA ALA A 84 -1.43 -16.57 -6.10
C ALA A 84 -2.46 -17.65 -5.72
N ARG A 85 -2.78 -17.77 -4.43
CA ARG A 85 -3.81 -18.69 -3.92
C ARG A 85 -5.21 -18.35 -4.43
N ILE A 86 -5.48 -17.08 -4.76
CA ILE A 86 -6.73 -16.66 -5.38
C ILE A 86 -6.86 -17.30 -6.77
N GLY A 87 -5.83 -17.19 -7.61
CA GLY A 87 -5.85 -17.78 -8.96
C GLY A 87 -5.91 -19.31 -8.97
N ARG A 88 -5.45 -19.97 -7.89
CA ARG A 88 -5.59 -21.42 -7.71
C ARG A 88 -6.92 -21.85 -7.10
N GLY A 89 -7.81 -20.92 -6.77
CA GLY A 89 -9.10 -21.22 -6.12
C GLY A 89 -8.96 -21.72 -4.68
N GLU A 90 -7.80 -21.59 -4.05
CA GLU A 90 -7.56 -22.04 -2.66
C GLU A 90 -8.11 -21.07 -1.61
N ILE A 91 -8.39 -19.83 -2.01
CA ILE A 91 -8.93 -18.77 -1.16
C ILE A 91 -9.74 -17.82 -2.03
N ALA A 92 -10.93 -17.42 -1.55
CA ALA A 92 -11.73 -16.43 -2.24
C ALA A 92 -11.07 -15.05 -2.16
N GLU A 93 -11.18 -14.23 -3.21
CA GLU A 93 -10.72 -12.84 -3.15
C GLU A 93 -11.45 -12.05 -2.04
N ALA A 94 -12.74 -12.34 -1.82
CA ALA A 94 -13.54 -11.75 -0.74
C ALA A 94 -12.94 -12.03 0.65
N GLU A 95 -12.38 -13.22 0.87
CA GLU A 95 -11.70 -13.59 2.12
C GLU A 95 -10.43 -12.75 2.33
N VAL A 96 -9.64 -12.52 1.28
CA VAL A 96 -8.46 -11.63 1.35
C VAL A 96 -8.88 -10.19 1.62
N ARG A 97 -9.93 -9.71 0.95
CA ARG A 97 -10.49 -8.36 1.20
C ARG A 97 -11.00 -8.21 2.63
N ARG A 98 -11.63 -9.24 3.21
CA ARG A 98 -12.04 -9.23 4.63
C ARG A 98 -10.82 -9.09 5.55
N ARG A 99 -9.70 -9.77 5.26
CA ARG A 99 -8.46 -9.62 6.04
C ARG A 99 -7.90 -8.20 5.98
N PHE A 100 -8.02 -7.53 4.85
CA PHE A 100 -7.57 -6.14 4.69
C PHE A 100 -8.47 -5.17 5.45
N ALA A 101 -9.79 -5.39 5.41
CA ALA A 101 -10.74 -4.64 6.24
C ALA A 101 -10.44 -4.82 7.74
N TRP A 102 -10.17 -6.07 8.16
CA TRP A 102 -9.75 -6.35 9.54
C TRP A 102 -8.48 -5.59 9.92
N LEU A 103 -7.47 -5.54 9.04
CA LEU A 103 -6.27 -4.72 9.28
C LEU A 103 -6.60 -3.23 9.44
N ASN A 104 -7.48 -2.67 8.59
CA ASN A 104 -7.85 -1.26 8.66
C ASN A 104 -8.43 -0.89 10.04
N GLU A 105 -9.26 -1.76 10.61
CA GLU A 105 -9.84 -1.57 11.93
C GLU A 105 -8.79 -1.60 13.06
N ARG A 106 -7.72 -2.41 12.93
CA ARG A 106 -6.69 -2.56 13.98
C ARG A 106 -5.54 -1.57 13.87
N LEU A 107 -5.22 -1.10 12.67
CA LEU A 107 -4.05 -0.25 12.41
C LEU A 107 -4.35 1.25 12.48
N GLY A 108 -5.54 1.64 12.97
CA GLY A 108 -5.94 3.01 13.32
C GLY A 108 -6.16 3.96 12.14
N ARG A 109 -5.55 3.71 10.99
CA ARG A 109 -5.80 4.38 9.71
C ARG A 109 -6.01 3.34 8.61
N PRO A 110 -7.03 3.50 7.76
CA PRO A 110 -7.19 2.62 6.62
C PRO A 110 -6.05 2.83 5.61
N PHE A 111 -5.69 1.76 4.92
CA PHE A 111 -4.89 1.88 3.70
C PHE A 111 -5.70 2.64 2.65
N THR A 112 -5.02 3.48 1.88
CA THR A 112 -5.62 4.29 0.81
C THR A 112 -6.22 3.38 -0.28
N ASP A 113 -5.48 2.33 -0.67
CA ASP A 113 -5.91 1.33 -1.64
C ASP A 113 -4.97 0.10 -1.58
N TRP A 114 -5.26 -0.92 -2.38
CA TRP A 114 -4.45 -2.12 -2.50
C TRP A 114 -4.42 -2.67 -3.91
N ARG A 115 -3.33 -3.37 -4.24
CA ARG A 115 -3.23 -4.22 -5.42
C ARG A 115 -2.83 -5.63 -5.04
N LEU A 116 -3.51 -6.57 -5.68
CA LEU A 116 -3.35 -7.99 -5.48
C LEU A 116 -3.07 -8.65 -6.83
N CYS A 117 -2.05 -9.47 -6.89
CA CYS A 117 -1.80 -10.30 -8.06
C CYS A 117 -2.27 -11.74 -7.80
N PRO A 118 -3.35 -12.23 -8.45
CA PRO A 118 -3.84 -13.60 -8.29
C PRO A 118 -3.07 -14.62 -9.14
N HIS A 119 -2.24 -14.15 -10.07
CA HIS A 119 -1.60 -14.96 -11.10
C HIS A 119 -0.43 -15.82 -10.59
N GLN A 120 -0.20 -16.94 -11.26
CA GLN A 120 1.00 -17.76 -11.12
C GLN A 120 2.18 -17.17 -11.90
N GLU A 121 3.33 -17.84 -11.85
CA GLU A 121 4.54 -17.38 -12.53
C GLU A 121 4.44 -17.57 -14.04
N GLU A 122 3.73 -18.62 -14.45
CA GLU A 122 3.54 -19.05 -15.83
C GLU A 122 2.56 -18.14 -16.61
N ASP A 123 1.67 -17.44 -15.91
CA ASP A 123 0.64 -16.57 -16.50
C ASP A 123 1.22 -15.32 -17.19
N ALA A 124 2.53 -15.08 -17.07
CA ALA A 124 3.27 -13.97 -17.68
C ALA A 124 2.68 -12.55 -17.45
N CYS A 125 1.77 -12.39 -16.48
CA CYS A 125 1.11 -11.11 -16.18
C CYS A 125 2.11 -10.00 -15.82
N PHE A 126 1.73 -8.72 -15.95
CA PHE A 126 2.60 -7.59 -15.58
C PHE A 126 2.53 -7.19 -14.10
N CYS A 127 1.52 -7.66 -13.37
CA CYS A 127 1.27 -7.25 -11.98
C CYS A 127 2.05 -8.06 -10.94
N ARG A 128 2.44 -9.32 -11.20
CA ARG A 128 3.10 -10.18 -10.21
C ARG A 128 4.51 -9.67 -9.88
N LYS A 129 4.80 -9.37 -8.61
CA LYS A 129 6.19 -9.11 -8.16
C LYS A 129 7.05 -10.32 -8.50
N PRO A 130 8.21 -10.17 -9.17
CA PRO A 130 9.07 -8.97 -9.22
C PRO A 130 8.76 -7.92 -10.29
N LYS A 131 7.66 -8.04 -11.06
CA LYS A 131 7.27 -6.99 -12.02
C LYS A 131 6.64 -5.79 -11.30
N PRO A 132 6.75 -4.58 -11.88
CA PRO A 132 6.37 -3.34 -11.20
C PRO A 132 4.88 -2.98 -11.32
N GLY A 133 4.07 -3.78 -12.05
CA GLY A 133 2.73 -3.37 -12.47
C GLY A 133 1.80 -2.89 -11.36
N MET A 134 1.84 -3.52 -10.17
CA MET A 134 1.01 -3.09 -9.03
C MET A 134 1.38 -1.69 -8.51
N PHE A 135 2.68 -1.34 -8.51
CA PHE A 135 3.14 -0.02 -8.09
C PHE A 135 2.78 1.04 -9.11
N LEU A 136 3.00 0.74 -10.40
CA LEU A 136 2.71 1.66 -11.50
C LEU A 136 1.21 1.96 -11.62
N ASP A 137 0.36 0.96 -11.40
CA ASP A 137 -1.09 1.15 -11.41
C ASP A 137 -1.56 2.09 -10.29
N LEU A 138 -1.08 1.87 -9.06
CA LEU A 138 -1.36 2.77 -7.93
C LEU A 138 -0.81 4.17 -8.18
N ALA A 139 0.40 4.27 -8.73
CA ALA A 139 1.01 5.57 -9.01
C ALA A 139 0.23 6.37 -10.06
N ALA A 140 -0.23 5.70 -11.13
CA ALA A 140 -1.06 6.33 -12.14
C ALA A 140 -2.43 6.76 -11.58
N GLY A 141 -3.08 5.91 -10.78
CA GLY A 141 -4.39 6.18 -10.20
C GLY A 141 -4.39 7.34 -9.19
N TYR A 142 -3.33 7.44 -8.37
CA TYR A 142 -3.27 8.40 -7.26
C TYR A 142 -2.32 9.59 -7.53
N GLY A 143 -1.57 9.59 -8.63
CA GLY A 143 -0.59 10.66 -8.92
C GLY A 143 0.62 10.62 -7.99
N ILE A 144 1.16 9.42 -7.75
CA ILE A 144 2.23 9.20 -6.77
C ILE A 144 3.62 9.53 -7.34
N ASP A 145 4.42 10.23 -6.56
CA ASP A 145 5.87 10.36 -6.75
C ASP A 145 6.58 9.09 -6.29
N LEU A 146 6.84 8.17 -7.22
CA LEU A 146 7.55 6.92 -6.93
C LEU A 146 8.97 7.19 -6.41
N ALA A 147 9.69 8.18 -6.95
CA ALA A 147 11.05 8.48 -6.53
C ALA A 147 11.10 9.02 -5.08
N GLY A 148 10.05 9.70 -4.62
CA GLY A 148 9.88 10.13 -3.23
C GLY A 148 9.22 9.10 -2.30
N SER A 149 8.87 7.92 -2.81
CA SER A 149 8.11 6.89 -2.08
C SER A 149 8.98 5.80 -1.46
N THR A 150 8.41 5.06 -0.52
CA THR A 150 9.06 3.92 0.14
C THR A 150 8.26 2.64 -0.08
N HIS A 151 8.94 1.54 -0.38
CA HIS A 151 8.38 0.18 -0.31
C HIS A 151 8.99 -0.59 0.87
N VAL A 152 8.15 -1.29 1.63
CA VAL A 152 8.57 -2.21 2.69
C VAL A 152 8.10 -3.62 2.36
N GLY A 153 9.02 -4.58 2.38
CA GLY A 153 8.72 -5.98 2.10
C GLY A 153 9.75 -6.93 2.70
N ASP A 154 9.43 -8.23 2.74
CA ASP A 154 10.26 -9.26 3.37
C ASP A 154 11.09 -10.07 2.36
N ALA A 155 10.77 -10.00 1.07
CA ALA A 155 11.35 -10.85 0.04
C ALA A 155 12.11 -10.08 -1.03
N GLU A 156 13.06 -10.76 -1.69
CA GLU A 156 13.87 -10.16 -2.77
C GLU A 156 13.01 -9.67 -3.96
N LYS A 157 11.91 -10.38 -4.26
CA LYS A 157 10.95 -9.97 -5.30
C LYS A 157 10.34 -8.58 -5.03
N ASP A 158 10.23 -8.17 -3.77
CA ASP A 158 9.75 -6.85 -3.39
C ASP A 158 10.74 -5.77 -3.76
N ARG A 159 12.02 -5.98 -3.43
CA ARG A 159 13.12 -5.09 -3.80
C ARG A 159 13.20 -4.91 -5.31
N VAL A 160 13.14 -6.01 -6.06
CA VAL A 160 13.20 -5.97 -7.53
C VAL A 160 12.00 -5.24 -8.13
N ALA A 161 10.78 -5.51 -7.64
CA ALA A 161 9.59 -4.83 -8.14
C ALA A 161 9.58 -3.33 -7.85
N ALA A 162 9.97 -2.94 -6.63
CA ALA A 162 10.08 -1.54 -6.23
C ALA A 162 11.12 -0.80 -7.09
N ALA A 163 12.29 -1.39 -7.29
CA ALA A 163 13.33 -0.83 -8.15
C ALA A 163 12.87 -0.71 -9.62
N ALA A 164 12.22 -1.73 -10.16
CA ALA A 164 11.69 -1.72 -11.52
C ALA A 164 10.57 -0.67 -11.72
N ALA A 165 9.84 -0.34 -10.64
CA ALA A 165 8.84 0.72 -10.66
C ALA A 165 9.44 2.13 -10.53
N GLY A 166 10.71 2.25 -10.10
CA GLY A 166 11.32 3.54 -9.76
C GLY A 166 10.96 4.05 -8.37
N VAL A 167 10.59 3.15 -7.43
CA VAL A 167 10.41 3.52 -6.02
C VAL A 167 11.77 3.89 -5.43
N GLY A 168 11.87 5.10 -4.86
CA GLY A 168 13.16 5.64 -4.43
C GLY A 168 13.82 4.91 -3.27
N THR A 169 13.02 4.35 -2.35
CA THR A 169 13.54 3.63 -1.18
C THR A 169 12.89 2.26 -1.02
N PHE A 170 13.69 1.22 -0.85
CA PHE A 170 13.25 -0.08 -0.34
C PHE A 170 13.81 -0.29 1.07
N VAL A 171 12.96 -0.74 1.99
CA VAL A 171 13.39 -1.11 3.36
C VAL A 171 12.94 -2.54 3.66
N PRO A 172 13.83 -3.44 4.09
CA PRO A 172 13.44 -4.76 4.57
C PRO A 172 12.45 -4.67 5.74
N ALA A 173 11.42 -5.53 5.76
CA ALA A 173 10.38 -5.51 6.79
C ALA A 173 10.94 -5.65 8.22
N ARG A 174 11.93 -6.53 8.41
CA ARG A 174 12.65 -6.71 9.69
C ARG A 174 13.28 -5.42 10.20
N GLU A 175 13.89 -4.65 9.31
CA GLU A 175 14.52 -3.38 9.65
C GLU A 175 13.47 -2.30 9.94
N PHE A 176 12.44 -2.21 9.11
CA PHE A 176 11.40 -1.18 9.24
C PHE A 176 10.58 -1.34 10.53
N PHE A 177 10.23 -2.57 10.88
CA PHE A 177 9.39 -2.90 12.04
C PHE A 177 10.19 -3.29 13.31
N GLY A 178 11.47 -3.67 13.16
CA GLY A 178 12.35 -3.94 14.28
C GLY A 178 12.08 -5.27 14.99
N TRP A 179 12.07 -6.38 14.23
CA TRP A 179 11.93 -7.75 14.74
C TRP A 179 12.86 -8.75 14.06
#